data_AF-A0A496QHA3-F1
#
_entry.id   AF-A0A496QHA3-F1
#
_cell.length_a   1.000
_cell.length_b   1.000
_cell.length_c   1.000
_cell.angle_alpha   90.00
_cell.angle_beta   90.00
_cell.angle_gamma   90.00
#
_symmetry.space_group_name_H-M   'P 1'
#
loop_
_entity.id
_entity.type
_entity.pdbx_description
1 polymer ?
#
loop_
_entity_poly.entity_id
_entity_poly.type
_entity_poly.pdbx_seq_one_letter_code
_entity_poly.pdbx_strand_id
1 'polypeptide(L)'
;MSRKREKIKGREVETLRYTLDKARIKMIMLHQDLTVVELAKRLGCSRQNVYGILLDGTLHNMKTVRRMANVLGVAPWEILKDCRKRLS
;
A
#
# COMPACT_ATOMS: atom_id res chain seq x y z
N MET A 1 -8.03 -22.36 14.67
CA MET A 1 -6.96 -21.83 13.81
C MET A 1 -6.27 -20.66 14.50
N SER A 2 -5.02 -20.89 14.91
CA SER A 2 -4.25 -20.12 15.87
C SER A 2 -3.89 -18.71 15.38
N ARG A 3 -4.28 -17.67 16.14
CA ARG A 3 -3.72 -16.32 16.00
C ARG A 3 -2.34 -16.31 16.65
N LYS A 4 -1.29 -16.39 15.83
CA LYS A 4 0.11 -16.35 16.27
C LYS A 4 0.35 -14.99 16.95
N ARG A 5 0.58 -14.99 18.26
CA ARG A 5 0.92 -13.80 19.05
C ARG A 5 2.43 -13.56 18.90
N GLU A 6 2.83 -12.62 18.07
CA GLU A 6 4.20 -12.08 18.12
C GLU A 6 4.22 -10.94 19.14
N LYS A 7 4.86 -11.19 20.29
CA LYS A 7 5.21 -10.15 21.26
C LYS A 7 6.46 -9.43 20.73
N ILE A 8 6.31 -8.21 20.23
CA ILE A 8 7.43 -7.34 19.89
C ILE A 8 7.41 -6.14 20.83
N LYS A 9 8.55 -5.92 21.50
CA LYS A 9 8.85 -4.84 22.45
C LYS A 9 8.41 -3.47 21.95
N GLY A 10 7.71 -2.74 22.83
CA GLY A 10 7.92 -1.30 23.06
C GLY A 10 7.79 -0.38 21.85
N ARG A 11 6.56 -0.23 21.34
CA ARG A 11 5.97 0.99 20.80
C ARG A 11 4.55 0.61 20.41
N GLU A 12 3.56 1.21 21.05
CA GLU A 12 2.19 1.14 20.54
C GLU A 12 2.20 1.80 19.16
N VAL A 13 2.34 1.00 18.12
CA VAL A 13 2.17 1.49 16.76
C VAL A 13 0.68 1.58 16.57
N GLU A 14 0.12 2.73 16.94
CA GLU A 14 -1.23 3.14 16.56
C GLU A 14 -1.44 2.68 15.11
N THR A 15 -2.39 1.77 14.88
CA THR A 15 -2.66 1.19 13.57
C THR A 15 -3.30 2.24 12.68
N LEU A 16 -2.53 3.27 12.35
CA LEU A 16 -2.86 4.27 11.35
C LEU A 16 -3.03 3.52 10.04
N ARG A 17 -4.22 3.74 9.49
CA ARG A 17 -4.80 3.00 8.39
C ARG A 17 -4.87 3.99 7.24
N TYR A 18 -4.13 3.72 6.18
CA TYR A 18 -3.89 4.66 5.09
C TYR A 18 -4.61 4.21 3.84
N THR A 19 -5.21 5.15 3.12
CA THR A 19 -5.72 4.90 1.78
C THR A 19 -4.67 5.26 0.74
N LEU A 20 -4.61 4.46 -0.31
CA LEU A 20 -3.68 4.65 -1.42
C LEU A 20 -4.34 5.45 -2.55
N ASP A 21 -3.56 6.33 -3.17
CA ASP A 21 -3.98 7.04 -4.37
C ASP A 21 -3.79 6.15 -5.61
N LYS A 22 -4.90 5.53 -6.01
CA LYS A 22 -4.98 4.62 -7.14
C LYS A 22 -4.60 5.29 -8.47
N ALA A 23 -4.98 6.54 -8.66
CA ALA A 23 -4.69 7.26 -9.90
C ALA A 23 -3.18 7.54 -9.97
N ARG A 24 -2.59 7.98 -8.86
CA ARG A 24 -1.16 8.22 -8.78
C ARG A 24 -0.34 6.94 -8.98
N ILE A 25 -0.74 5.82 -8.36
CA ILE A 25 -0.07 4.53 -8.56
C ILE A 25 -0.16 4.09 -10.02
N LYS A 26 -1.32 4.21 -10.67
CA LYS A 26 -1.47 3.88 -12.10
C LYS A 26 -0.59 4.75 -12.99
N MET A 27 -0.48 6.05 -12.71
CA MET A 27 0.43 6.94 -13.46
C MET A 27 1.89 6.51 -13.31
N ILE A 28 2.33 6.20 -12.09
CA ILE A 28 3.70 5.72 -11.85
C ILE A 28 3.95 4.41 -12.61
N MET A 29 2.98 3.49 -12.60
CA MET A 29 3.08 2.23 -13.35
C MET A 29 3.18 2.47 -14.85
N LEU A 30 2.38 3.38 -15.41
CA LEU A 30 2.44 3.74 -16.83
C LEU A 30 3.78 4.37 -17.21
N HIS A 31 4.32 5.27 -16.38
CA HIS A 31 5.63 5.89 -16.63
C HIS A 31 6.80 4.92 -16.57
N GLN A 32 6.63 3.77 -15.89
CA GLN A 32 7.67 2.75 -15.74
C GLN A 32 7.39 1.48 -16.56
N ASP A 33 6.42 1.51 -17.48
CA ASP A 33 5.96 0.34 -18.26
C ASP A 33 5.68 -0.91 -17.38
N LEU A 34 5.16 -0.66 -16.18
CA LEU A 34 4.99 -1.66 -15.12
C LEU A 34 3.57 -2.24 -15.18
N THR A 35 3.46 -3.54 -15.48
CA THR A 35 2.16 -4.23 -15.45
C THR A 35 1.76 -4.62 -14.02
N VAL A 36 0.47 -4.83 -13.79
CA VAL A 36 -0.04 -5.36 -12.49
C VAL A 36 0.58 -6.73 -12.17
N VAL A 37 0.84 -7.55 -13.20
CA VAL A 37 1.48 -8.86 -13.04
C VAL A 37 2.90 -8.71 -12.52
N GLU A 38 3.66 -7.78 -13.09
CA GLU A 38 5.03 -7.50 -12.71
C GLU A 38 5.11 -6.89 -11.30
N LEU A 39 4.20 -5.96 -11.00
CA LEU A 39 4.06 -5.38 -9.66
C LEU A 39 3.79 -6.48 -8.61
N ALA A 40 2.90 -7.43 -8.93
CA ALA A 40 2.59 -8.56 -8.05
C ALA A 40 3.81 -9.46 -7.81
N LYS A 41 4.58 -9.76 -8.86
CA LYS A 41 5.84 -10.52 -8.76
C LYS A 41 6.84 -9.82 -7.85
N ARG A 42 7.06 -8.52 -8.03
CA ARG A 42 7.99 -7.73 -7.22
C ARG A 42 7.55 -7.59 -5.76
N LEU A 43 6.24 -7.52 -5.50
CA LEU A 43 5.68 -7.53 -4.15
C LEU A 43 5.72 -8.92 -3.49
N GLY A 44 5.89 -9.98 -4.27
CA GLY A 44 5.81 -11.36 -3.82
C GLY A 44 4.38 -11.75 -3.39
N CYS A 45 3.36 -11.24 -4.09
CA CYS A 45 1.95 -11.52 -3.78
C CYS A 45 1.16 -11.92 -5.03
N SER A 46 -0.08 -12.39 -4.82
CA SER A 46 -0.97 -12.75 -5.93
C SER A 46 -1.46 -11.50 -6.67
N ARG A 47 -1.80 -11.65 -7.95
CA ARG A 47 -2.44 -10.59 -8.74
C ARG A 47 -3.73 -10.11 -8.10
N GLN A 48 -4.54 -11.01 -7.54
CA GLN A 48 -5.76 -10.61 -6.83
C GLN A 48 -5.46 -9.70 -5.64
N ASN A 49 -4.35 -9.93 -4.92
CA ASN A 49 -3.98 -9.08 -3.80
C ASN A 49 -3.61 -7.66 -4.28
N VAL A 50 -2.87 -7.53 -5.38
CA VAL A 50 -2.57 -6.23 -5.98
C VAL A 50 -3.86 -5.54 -6.44
N TYR A 51 -4.77 -6.27 -7.08
CA TYR A 51 -6.08 -5.72 -7.44
C TYR A 51 -6.86 -5.26 -6.22
N GLY A 52 -6.91 -6.02 -5.12
CA GLY A 52 -7.57 -5.60 -3.89
C GLY A 52 -6.95 -4.33 -3.29
N ILE A 53 -5.62 -4.22 -3.30
CA ILE A 53 -4.90 -3.01 -2.89
C ILE A 53 -5.28 -1.81 -3.77
N LEU A 54 -5.40 -2.01 -5.09
CA LEU A 54 -5.71 -0.95 -6.06
C LEU A 54 -7.22 -0.66 -6.21
N LEU A 55 -8.12 -1.59 -5.91
CA LEU A 55 -9.56 -1.48 -6.18
C LEU A 55 -10.38 -1.21 -4.93
N ASP A 56 -10.02 -1.76 -3.78
CA ASP A 56 -10.99 -1.85 -2.68
C ASP A 56 -10.96 -0.64 -1.74
N GLY A 57 -10.13 0.38 -2.03
CA GLY A 57 -10.01 1.55 -1.14
C GLY A 57 -9.66 1.14 0.30
N THR A 58 -9.05 -0.05 0.42
CA THR A 58 -8.79 -0.69 1.70
C THR A 58 -7.77 0.12 2.46
N LEU A 59 -7.95 0.14 3.78
CA LEU A 59 -7.02 0.78 4.66
C LEU A 59 -5.81 -0.13 4.87
N HIS A 60 -4.63 0.34 4.48
CA HIS A 60 -3.39 -0.39 4.59
C HIS A 60 -2.54 0.11 5.76
N ASN A 61 -1.73 -0.77 6.33
CA ASN A 61 -0.72 -0.37 7.30
C ASN A 61 0.49 0.26 6.58
N MET A 62 1.26 1.11 7.29
CA MET A 62 2.46 1.73 6.70
C MET A 62 3.53 0.74 6.26
N LYS A 63 3.53 -0.49 6.78
CA LYS A 63 4.44 -1.54 6.31
C LYS A 63 4.12 -1.92 4.87
N THR A 64 2.85 -2.06 4.53
CA THR A 64 2.39 -2.36 3.16
C THR A 64 2.61 -1.17 2.25
N VAL A 65 2.28 0.05 2.70
CA VAL A 65 2.55 1.28 1.95
C VAL A 65 4.03 1.40 1.61
N ARG A 66 4.92 1.23 2.59
CA ARG A 66 6.38 1.28 2.36
C ARG A 66 6.88 0.20 1.40
N ARG A 67 6.38 -1.04 1.52
CA ARG A 67 6.75 -2.11 0.59
C ARG A 67 6.36 -1.75 -0.84
N MET A 68 5.16 -1.20 -1.03
CA MET A 68 4.69 -0.84 -2.35
C MET A 68 5.42 0.37 -2.92
N ALA A 69 5.65 1.40 -2.11
CA ALA A 69 6.43 2.57 -2.49
C ALA A 69 7.87 2.17 -2.91
N ASN A 70 8.50 1.25 -2.16
CA ASN A 70 9.82 0.73 -2.50
C ASN A 70 9.84 -0.01 -3.85
N VAL A 71 8.84 -0.85 -4.12
CA VAL A 71 8.72 -1.56 -5.41
C VAL A 71 8.48 -0.59 -6.57
N LEU A 72 7.73 0.49 -6.32
CA LEU A 72 7.45 1.55 -7.29
C LEU A 72 8.60 2.58 -7.39
N GLY A 73 9.63 2.48 -6.55
CA GLY A 73 10.75 3.43 -6.54
C GLY A 73 10.37 4.86 -6.12
N VAL A 74 9.28 5.03 -5.37
CA VAL A 74 8.77 6.34 -4.95
C VAL A 74 8.73 6.44 -3.43
N ALA A 75 8.58 7.67 -2.94
CA ALA A 75 8.39 7.87 -1.52
C ALA A 75 6.98 7.47 -1.05
N PRO A 76 6.79 6.98 0.18
CA PRO A 76 5.50 6.52 0.67
C PRO A 76 4.38 7.56 0.56
N TRP A 77 4.65 8.83 0.84
CA TRP A 77 3.66 9.91 0.79
C TRP A 77 3.15 10.19 -0.63
N GLU A 78 3.90 9.84 -1.68
CA GLU A 78 3.44 10.04 -3.05
C GLU A 78 2.30 9.11 -3.45
N ILE A 79 2.19 7.95 -2.82
CA ILE A 79 1.15 6.97 -3.14
C ILE A 79 0.00 7.00 -2.12
N LEU A 80 0.07 7.89 -1.13
CA LEU A 80 -0.99 8.09 -0.16
C LEU A 80 -2.04 9.04 -0.73
N LYS A 81 -3.31 8.70 -0.54
CA LYS A 81 -4.39 9.63 -0.83
C LYS A 81 -4.42 10.67 0.29
N ASP A 82 -4.37 11.94 -0.07
CA ASP A 82 -4.52 13.04 0.89
C ASP A 82 -5.96 13.01 1.43
N CYS A 83 -6.16 12.36 2.58
CA CYS A 83 -7.39 12.42 3.35
C CYS A 83 -7.45 13.73 4.16
N ARG A 84 -7.18 14.88 3.53
CA ARG A 84 -7.71 16.14 4.03
C ARG A 84 -9.23 16.09 3.90
N LYS A 85 -9.90 15.53 4.92
CA LYS A 85 -11.28 15.92 5.18
C LYS A 85 -11.24 17.45 5.21
N ARG A 86 -11.96 18.10 4.28
CA ARG A 86 -12.48 19.43 4.56
C ARG A 86 -13.20 19.28 5.89
N LEU A 87 -12.60 19.78 6.96
CA LEU A 87 -13.35 20.25 8.12
C LEU A 87 -14.17 21.41 7.56
N SER A 88 -15.36 21.07 7.07
CA SER A 88 -16.46 22.01 6.85
C SER A 88 -17.16 22.21 8.18
#